data_AF-A0A1Z5HMY9-F1
#
_entry.id   AF-A0A1Z5HMY9-F1
#
_cell.length_a   1.000
_cell.length_b   1.000
_cell.length_c   1.000
_cell.angle_alpha   90.00
_cell.angle_beta   90.00
_cell.angle_gamma   90.00
#
_symmetry.space_group_name_H-M   'P 1'
#
loop_
_entity.id
_entity.type
_entity.pdbx_description
1 polymer ?
#
loop_
_entity_poly.entity_id
_entity_poly.type
_entity_poly.pdbx_seq_one_letter_code
_entity_poly.pdbx_strand_id
1 'polypeptide(L)'
;MAKKGLVFIQNEYPKQNENFLYRQIYRFIPEFGKSIKTIVEVEIYKSNICVISFYEHNKGTEKNKYKLRSDIGPGHTRAIFKACLEAYYNLKEDFALVFSASNDVGKIDEDNSRYSAYLLFLSYYFNNYEDYDRQGSIAINTLMLYHRTFQYKDEADFFYTEFEKKVELNINDSGQYNDKP
;
A
#
# COMPACT_ATOMS: atom_id res chain seq x y z
N MET A 1 10.35 6.40 -27.18
CA MET A 1 9.73 7.13 -26.06
C MET A 1 9.68 6.21 -24.85
N ALA A 2 9.97 6.70 -23.63
CA ALA A 2 9.79 5.89 -22.42
C ALA A 2 8.29 5.57 -22.23
N LYS A 3 7.96 4.31 -21.92
CA LYS A 3 6.58 3.87 -21.63
C LYS A 3 6.08 4.66 -20.42
N LYS A 4 5.00 5.42 -20.57
CA LYS A 4 4.29 6.10 -19.48
C LYS A 4 3.33 5.13 -18.79
N GLY A 5 2.89 5.46 -17.57
CA GLY A 5 1.97 4.64 -16.78
C GLY A 5 2.68 3.59 -15.93
N LEU A 6 1.94 2.54 -15.55
CA LEU A 6 2.47 1.43 -14.75
C LEU A 6 3.31 0.48 -15.62
N VAL A 7 4.53 0.20 -15.18
CA VAL A 7 5.44 -0.71 -15.88
C VAL A 7 5.91 -1.79 -14.91
N PHE A 8 5.58 -3.05 -15.21
CA PHE A 8 6.12 -4.19 -14.49
C PHE A 8 7.65 -4.26 -14.67
N ILE A 9 8.37 -4.45 -13.58
CA ILE A 9 9.83 -4.59 -13.59
C ILE A 9 10.21 -6.06 -13.43
N GLN A 10 9.82 -6.67 -12.30
CA GLN A 10 10.22 -8.03 -11.95
C GLN A 10 9.38 -8.57 -10.79
N ASN A 11 9.47 -9.89 -10.59
CA ASN A 11 9.10 -10.53 -9.33
C ASN A 11 10.33 -10.59 -8.41
N GLU A 12 10.12 -10.31 -7.13
CA GLU A 12 11.09 -10.54 -6.07
C GLU A 12 10.55 -11.62 -5.12
N TYR A 13 11.42 -12.51 -4.67
CA TYR A 13 11.08 -13.55 -3.71
C TYR A 13 11.56 -13.16 -2.32
N PRO A 14 10.88 -13.61 -1.25
CA PRO A 14 11.20 -13.22 0.11
C PRO A 14 12.65 -13.55 0.47
N LYS A 15 13.30 -12.63 1.16
CA LYS A 15 14.57 -12.85 1.86
C LYS A 15 14.27 -13.41 3.26
N GLN A 16 15.34 -13.73 4.01
CA GLN A 16 15.19 -14.25 5.37
C GLN A 16 14.29 -13.34 6.22
N ASN A 17 13.30 -13.95 6.89
CA ASN A 17 12.29 -13.32 7.77
C ASN A 17 11.16 -12.52 7.09
N GLU A 18 11.00 -12.60 5.76
CA GLU A 18 9.83 -12.05 5.07
C GLU A 18 8.74 -13.11 4.90
N ASN A 19 7.48 -12.72 5.13
CA ASN A 19 6.34 -13.66 5.21
C ASN A 19 5.48 -13.71 3.93
N PHE A 20 5.80 -12.91 2.91
CA PHE A 20 5.12 -12.96 1.62
C PHE A 20 5.67 -14.10 0.75
N LEU A 21 4.86 -14.63 -0.18
CA LEU A 21 5.24 -15.67 -1.13
C LEU A 21 6.13 -15.12 -2.24
N TYR A 22 5.74 -13.98 -2.81
CA TYR A 22 6.52 -13.19 -3.76
C TYR A 22 5.98 -11.77 -3.77
N ARG A 23 6.74 -10.85 -4.36
CA ARG A 23 6.37 -9.45 -4.52
C ARG A 23 6.53 -9.04 -5.97
N GLN A 24 5.49 -8.47 -6.57
CA GLN A 24 5.55 -7.88 -7.90
C GLN A 24 6.02 -6.43 -7.77
N ILE A 25 7.09 -6.09 -8.48
CA ILE A 25 7.67 -4.74 -8.49
C ILE A 25 7.25 -4.03 -9.76
N TYR A 26 6.61 -2.88 -9.61
CA TYR A 26 6.23 -2.00 -10.69
C TYR A 26 6.90 -0.63 -10.52
N ARG A 27 7.09 0.06 -11.64
CA ARG A 27 7.45 1.47 -11.69
C ARG A 27 6.33 2.25 -12.34
N PHE A 28 5.81 3.24 -11.64
CA PHE A 28 4.91 4.24 -12.20
C PHE A 28 5.71 5.39 -12.78
N ILE A 29 5.46 5.70 -14.06
CA ILE A 29 6.04 6.83 -14.78
C ILE A 29 4.91 7.83 -15.07
N PRO A 30 4.92 9.02 -14.44
CA PRO A 30 3.83 9.98 -14.54
C PRO A 30 3.68 10.52 -15.97
N GLU A 31 2.44 10.75 -16.40
CA GLU A 31 2.15 11.33 -17.72
C GLU A 31 2.30 12.85 -17.75
N PHE A 32 2.14 13.48 -16.58
CA PHE A 32 2.11 14.92 -16.32
C PHE A 32 2.76 15.25 -14.96
N GLY A 33 3.18 16.50 -14.77
CA GLY A 33 3.79 16.97 -13.52
C GLY A 33 5.28 16.61 -13.37
N LYS A 34 5.78 16.68 -12.13
CA LYS A 34 7.19 16.36 -11.81
C LYS A 34 7.51 14.90 -12.19
N SER A 35 8.70 14.66 -12.73
CA SER A 35 9.21 13.32 -13.09
C SER A 35 9.67 12.54 -11.84
N ILE A 36 8.78 12.40 -10.87
CA ILE A 36 9.01 11.62 -9.67
C ILE A 36 8.71 10.16 -10.01
N LYS A 37 9.74 9.33 -9.93
CA LYS A 37 9.62 7.88 -10.17
C LYS A 37 9.06 7.24 -8.92
N THR A 38 7.90 6.62 -9.02
CA THR A 38 7.28 5.90 -7.91
C THR A 38 7.43 4.40 -8.14
N ILE A 39 7.89 3.67 -7.13
CA ILE A 39 7.85 2.21 -7.11
C ILE A 39 6.54 1.79 -6.44
N VAL A 40 5.83 0.86 -7.06
CA VAL A 40 4.65 0.21 -6.49
C VAL A 40 5.03 -1.24 -6.26
N GLU A 41 4.85 -1.70 -5.04
CA GLU A 41 5.11 -3.05 -4.59
C GLU A 41 3.80 -3.74 -4.25
N VAL A 42 3.58 -4.92 -4.84
CA VAL A 42 2.43 -5.77 -4.54
C VAL A 42 2.96 -7.06 -3.94
N GLU A 43 2.91 -7.15 -2.62
CA GLU A 43 3.28 -8.36 -1.88
C GLU A 43 2.12 -9.36 -1.90
N ILE A 44 2.40 -10.61 -2.26
CA ILE A 44 1.43 -11.68 -2.35
C ILE A 44 1.64 -12.65 -1.20
N TYR A 45 0.61 -12.87 -0.41
CA TYR A 45 0.60 -13.77 0.74
C TYR A 45 -0.23 -15.02 0.44
N LYS A 46 -0.20 -15.98 1.38
CA LYS A 46 -1.13 -17.12 1.33
C LYS A 46 -2.58 -16.64 1.40
N SER A 47 -3.49 -17.53 1.00
CA SER A 47 -4.94 -17.28 1.06
C SER A 47 -5.37 -16.06 0.21
N ASN A 48 -4.68 -15.84 -0.91
CA ASN A 48 -4.92 -14.76 -1.86
C ASN A 48 -5.07 -13.39 -1.20
N ILE A 49 -4.13 -13.05 -0.31
CA ILE A 49 -4.05 -11.71 0.27
C ILE A 49 -2.94 -10.96 -0.46
N CYS A 50 -3.20 -9.72 -0.87
CA CYS A 50 -2.19 -8.84 -1.42
C CYS A 50 -2.07 -7.56 -0.62
N VAL A 51 -0.83 -7.12 -0.37
CA VAL A 51 -0.54 -5.85 0.28
C VAL A 51 0.10 -4.93 -0.75
N ILE A 52 -0.52 -3.78 -1.00
CA ILE A 52 0.02 -2.77 -1.91
C ILE A 52 0.65 -1.64 -1.11
N SER A 53 1.91 -1.37 -1.43
CA SER A 53 2.69 -0.26 -0.91
C SER A 53 3.34 0.50 -2.06
N PHE A 54 3.62 1.79 -1.87
CA PHE A 54 4.38 2.56 -2.85
C PHE A 54 5.32 3.53 -2.16
N TYR A 55 6.39 3.91 -2.86
CA TYR A 55 7.38 4.87 -2.37
C TYR A 55 8.09 5.56 -3.53
N GLU A 56 8.72 6.69 -3.25
CA GLU A 56 9.53 7.40 -4.22
C GLU A 56 10.88 6.71 -4.41
N HIS A 57 11.21 6.39 -5.66
CA HIS A 57 12.45 5.70 -6.00
C HIS A 57 13.67 6.51 -5.57
N ASN A 58 14.66 5.84 -4.96
CA ASN A 58 15.88 6.43 -4.39
C ASN A 58 15.65 7.44 -3.26
N LYS A 59 14.46 7.44 -2.65
CA LYS A 59 14.19 8.23 -1.45
C LYS A 59 14.20 7.35 -0.22
N GLY A 60 15.11 7.63 0.70
CA GLY A 60 15.26 6.89 1.95
C GLY A 60 16.09 5.62 1.85
N THR A 61 16.03 4.84 2.91
CA THR A 61 16.62 3.52 3.11
C THR A 61 15.52 2.47 3.08
N GLU A 62 15.86 1.18 2.97
CA GLU A 62 14.88 0.08 3.07
C GLU A 62 13.99 0.18 4.33
N LYS A 63 14.52 0.73 5.43
CA LYS A 63 13.78 0.85 6.71
C LYS A 63 12.77 2.00 6.73
N ASN A 64 12.98 3.05 5.95
CA ASN A 64 12.16 4.27 6.04
C ASN A 64 11.57 4.74 4.70
N LYS A 65 11.84 4.07 3.57
CA LYS A 65 11.37 4.46 2.23
C LYS A 65 9.85 4.67 2.15
N TYR A 66 9.06 3.85 2.85
CA TYR A 66 7.60 3.99 2.87
C TYR A 66 7.11 5.15 3.75
N LYS A 67 7.92 5.61 4.72
CA LYS A 67 7.58 6.68 5.69
C LYS A 67 7.90 8.08 5.18
N LEU A 68 8.58 8.20 4.04
CA LEU A 68 9.02 9.48 3.50
C LEU A 68 7.93 10.08 2.62
N ARG A 69 7.45 11.26 3.01
CA ARG A 69 6.47 12.01 2.23
C ARG A 69 7.07 12.50 0.92
N SER A 70 6.37 12.26 -0.18
CA SER A 70 6.67 12.86 -1.48
C SER A 70 6.00 14.23 -1.60
N ASP A 71 6.74 15.22 -2.09
CA ASP A 71 6.20 16.55 -2.38
C ASP A 71 5.52 16.54 -3.77
N ILE A 72 4.34 15.92 -3.81
CA ILE A 72 3.53 15.72 -5.01
C ILE A 72 2.14 16.34 -4.86
N GLY A 73 1.62 16.89 -5.96
CA GLY A 73 0.29 17.47 -6.00
C GLY A 73 -0.83 16.42 -5.97
N PRO A 74 -2.09 16.83 -5.70
CA PRO A 74 -3.24 15.93 -5.63
C PRO A 74 -3.46 15.10 -6.91
N GLY A 75 -3.29 15.72 -8.08
CA GLY A 75 -3.43 15.03 -9.37
C GLY A 75 -2.42 13.90 -9.58
N HIS A 76 -1.18 14.09 -9.10
CA HIS A 76 -0.13 13.07 -9.17
C HIS A 76 -0.41 11.94 -8.17
N THR A 77 -0.81 12.30 -6.94
CA THR A 77 -1.22 11.32 -5.91
C THR A 77 -2.34 10.41 -6.43
N ARG A 78 -3.38 10.99 -7.04
CA ARG A 78 -4.47 10.23 -7.67
C ARG A 78 -3.97 9.30 -8.78
N ALA A 79 -3.00 9.73 -9.59
CA ALA A 79 -2.44 8.89 -10.65
C ALA A 79 -1.67 7.69 -10.08
N ILE A 80 -0.92 7.87 -8.98
CA ILE A 80 -0.27 6.76 -8.26
C ILE A 80 -1.32 5.78 -7.71
N PHE A 81 -2.39 6.27 -7.09
CA PHE A 81 -3.44 5.38 -6.56
C PHE A 81 -4.14 4.60 -7.67
N LYS A 82 -4.39 5.21 -8.83
CA LYS A 82 -4.91 4.49 -10.00
C LYS A 82 -3.92 3.42 -10.49
N ALA A 83 -2.62 3.72 -10.48
CA ALA A 83 -1.60 2.74 -10.82
C ALA A 83 -1.54 1.58 -9.81
N CYS A 84 -1.82 1.84 -8.53
CA CYS A 84 -1.96 0.78 -7.51
C CYS A 84 -3.16 -0.13 -7.80
N LEU A 85 -4.32 0.45 -8.16
CA LEU A 85 -5.48 -0.35 -8.57
C LEU A 85 -5.23 -1.13 -9.87
N GLU A 86 -4.53 -0.54 -10.83
CA GLU A 86 -4.12 -1.24 -12.05
C GLU A 86 -3.23 -2.44 -11.71
N ALA A 87 -2.30 -2.30 -10.76
CA ALA A 87 -1.47 -3.41 -10.29
C ALA A 87 -2.32 -4.53 -9.64
N TYR A 88 -3.31 -4.16 -8.80
CA TYR A 88 -4.27 -5.10 -8.22
C TYR A 88 -5.08 -5.84 -9.29
N TYR A 89 -5.66 -5.12 -10.26
CA TYR A 89 -6.49 -5.73 -11.31
C TYR A 89 -5.70 -6.57 -12.32
N ASN A 90 -4.36 -6.46 -12.33
CA ASN A 90 -3.50 -7.34 -13.11
C ASN A 90 -3.29 -8.72 -12.44
N LEU A 91 -3.72 -8.90 -11.19
CA LEU A 91 -3.75 -10.21 -10.54
C LEU A 91 -4.83 -11.09 -11.20
N LYS A 92 -4.51 -12.37 -11.41
CA LYS A 92 -5.39 -13.29 -12.16
C LYS A 92 -6.49 -13.92 -11.32
N GLU A 93 -6.38 -13.84 -10.00
CA GLU A 93 -7.30 -14.46 -9.05
C GLU A 93 -8.02 -13.38 -8.25
N ASP A 94 -9.06 -13.77 -7.52
CA ASP A 94 -9.69 -12.89 -6.54
C ASP A 94 -8.78 -12.78 -5.32
N PHE A 95 -8.41 -11.55 -4.94
CA PHE A 95 -7.49 -11.26 -3.85
C PHE A 95 -8.15 -10.33 -2.82
N ALA A 96 -7.91 -10.58 -1.54
CA ALA A 96 -8.12 -9.56 -0.52
C ALA A 96 -7.04 -8.47 -0.68
N LEU A 97 -7.47 -7.23 -0.90
CA LEU A 97 -6.58 -6.08 -1.09
C LEU A 97 -6.37 -5.37 0.24
N VAL A 98 -5.11 -5.27 0.66
CA VAL A 98 -4.68 -4.44 1.79
C VAL A 98 -3.92 -3.22 1.26
N PHE A 99 -4.46 -2.04 1.52
CA PHE A 99 -3.74 -0.78 1.38
C PHE A 99 -3.04 -0.44 2.68
N SER A 100 -1.72 -0.34 2.62
CA SER A 100 -0.88 0.16 3.70
C SER A 100 -0.29 1.50 3.31
N ALA A 101 -0.85 2.56 3.88
CA ALA A 101 -0.34 3.91 3.67
C ALA A 101 0.32 4.39 4.95
N SER A 102 1.66 4.37 4.97
CA SER A 102 2.37 4.72 6.20
C SER A 102 2.03 6.15 6.67
N ASN A 103 1.90 6.28 7.99
CA ASN A 103 1.87 7.58 8.65
C ASN A 103 3.24 8.26 8.51
N ASP A 104 3.24 9.60 8.47
CA ASP A 104 4.49 10.38 8.51
C ASP A 104 5.28 9.98 9.78
N VAL A 105 6.62 9.92 9.69
CA VAL A 105 7.49 9.52 10.82
C VAL A 105 7.13 10.32 12.08
N GLY A 106 6.84 9.62 13.18
CA GLY A 106 6.61 10.21 14.50
C GLY A 106 5.25 10.88 14.71
N LYS A 107 4.27 10.67 13.82
CA LYS A 107 2.91 11.20 13.97
C LYS A 107 1.87 10.10 13.94
N ILE A 108 1.20 9.87 15.08
CA ILE A 108 -0.11 9.23 15.14
C ILE A 108 -1.10 10.37 15.33
N ASP A 109 -1.81 10.73 14.27
CA ASP A 109 -2.98 11.61 14.40
C ASP A 109 -4.21 10.69 14.46
N GLU A 110 -5.01 10.76 15.53
CA GLU A 110 -6.22 9.93 15.70
C GLU A 110 -7.23 10.12 14.56
N ASP A 111 -7.23 11.29 13.91
CA ASP A 111 -8.10 11.64 12.79
C ASP A 111 -7.28 11.87 11.51
N ASN A 112 -7.08 10.79 10.75
CA ASN A 112 -6.25 10.82 9.55
C ASN A 112 -7.09 11.09 8.30
N SER A 113 -7.08 12.36 7.85
CA SER A 113 -7.69 12.78 6.59
C SER A 113 -7.29 11.94 5.36
N ARG A 114 -6.13 11.26 5.39
CA ARG A 114 -5.69 10.35 4.32
C ARG A 114 -6.60 9.13 4.22
N TYR A 115 -7.02 8.54 5.35
CA TYR A 115 -7.92 7.38 5.36
C TYR A 115 -9.23 7.71 4.64
N SER A 116 -9.84 8.85 4.97
CA SER A 116 -11.04 9.36 4.31
C SER A 116 -10.81 9.60 2.81
N ALA A 117 -9.64 10.10 2.42
CA ALA A 117 -9.29 10.27 1.01
C ALA A 117 -9.12 8.93 0.28
N TYR A 118 -8.62 7.88 0.94
CA TYR A 118 -8.55 6.53 0.37
C TYR A 118 -9.94 5.94 0.15
N LEU A 119 -10.82 6.03 1.16
CA LEU A 119 -12.19 5.56 1.02
C LEU A 119 -12.93 6.26 -0.12
N LEU A 120 -12.81 7.58 -0.20
CA LEU A 120 -13.41 8.37 -1.28
C LEU A 120 -12.82 7.99 -2.64
N PHE A 121 -11.50 7.79 -2.71
CA PHE A 121 -10.85 7.34 -3.94
C PHE A 121 -11.40 5.97 -4.39
N LEU A 122 -11.50 5.01 -3.47
CA LEU A 122 -11.98 3.67 -3.78
C LEU A 122 -13.46 3.68 -4.18
N SER A 123 -14.31 4.46 -3.53
CA SER A 123 -15.73 4.55 -3.91
C SER A 123 -15.95 5.07 -5.34
N TYR A 124 -15.00 5.84 -5.89
CA TYR A 124 -15.10 6.34 -7.27
C TYR A 124 -14.42 5.43 -8.31
N TYR A 125 -13.35 4.72 -7.94
CA TYR A 125 -12.47 4.07 -8.90
C TYR A 125 -12.33 2.56 -8.72
N PHE A 126 -12.81 2.00 -7.61
CA PHE A 126 -12.78 0.56 -7.38
C PHE A 126 -14.04 -0.08 -7.98
N ASN A 127 -13.83 -1.09 -8.84
CA ASN A 127 -14.91 -1.79 -9.53
C ASN A 127 -15.83 -2.49 -8.52
N ASN A 128 -17.14 -2.25 -8.66
CA ASN A 128 -18.20 -2.85 -7.84
C ASN A 128 -17.93 -2.71 -6.33
N TYR A 129 -17.45 -1.55 -5.90
CA TYR A 129 -17.03 -1.28 -4.53
C TYR A 129 -18.06 -1.69 -3.45
N GLU A 130 -19.36 -1.57 -3.75
CA GLU A 130 -20.45 -1.92 -2.83
C GLU A 130 -20.61 -3.43 -2.58
N ASP A 131 -19.98 -4.28 -3.40
CA ASP A 131 -20.01 -5.75 -3.27
C ASP A 131 -18.84 -6.29 -2.41
N TYR A 132 -18.04 -5.40 -1.83
CA TYR A 132 -16.87 -5.74 -1.04
C TYR A 132 -17.12 -5.47 0.45
N ASP A 133 -16.68 -6.42 1.28
CA ASP A 133 -16.55 -6.21 2.71
C ASP A 133 -15.26 -5.42 2.98
N ARG A 134 -15.28 -4.61 4.03
CA ARG A 134 -14.21 -3.64 4.33
C ARG A 134 -13.87 -3.68 5.82
N GLN A 135 -12.59 -3.71 6.12
CA GLN A 135 -12.05 -3.56 7.47
C GLN A 135 -10.93 -2.52 7.42
N GLY A 136 -10.88 -1.60 8.37
CA GLY A 136 -9.99 -0.45 8.29
C GLY A 136 -9.71 0.18 9.65
N SER A 137 -8.55 0.78 9.81
CA SER A 137 -8.24 1.64 10.95
C SER A 137 -7.77 3.01 10.51
N ILE A 138 -8.52 4.03 10.95
CA ILE A 138 -8.23 5.44 10.69
C ILE A 138 -6.89 5.83 11.34
N ALA A 139 -6.66 5.38 12.58
CA ALA A 139 -5.49 5.76 13.39
C ALA A 139 -4.16 5.35 12.75
N ILE A 140 -4.12 4.15 12.17
CA ILE A 140 -2.92 3.61 11.50
C ILE A 140 -3.00 3.68 9.96
N ASN A 141 -4.09 4.24 9.42
CA ASN A 141 -4.30 4.50 7.99
C ASN A 141 -4.14 3.24 7.11
N THR A 142 -4.72 2.14 7.56
CA THR A 142 -4.75 0.85 6.88
C THR A 142 -6.17 0.52 6.46
N LEU A 143 -6.33 -0.19 5.35
CA LEU A 143 -7.63 -0.65 4.86
C LEU A 143 -7.47 -2.00 4.15
N MET A 144 -8.35 -2.94 4.44
CA MET A 144 -8.52 -4.18 3.71
C MET A 144 -9.90 -4.21 3.04
N LEU A 145 -9.94 -4.75 1.83
CA LEU A 145 -11.15 -5.01 1.06
C LEU A 145 -11.10 -6.42 0.46
N TYR A 146 -12.20 -7.15 0.51
CA TYR A 146 -12.37 -8.39 -0.23
C TYR A 146 -13.82 -8.56 -0.68
N HIS A 147 -14.04 -9.28 -1.78
CA HIS A 147 -15.38 -9.48 -2.32
C HIS A 147 -16.23 -10.27 -1.31
N ARG A 148 -17.55 -10.01 -1.24
CA ARG A 148 -18.46 -10.74 -0.33
C ARG A 148 -18.52 -12.24 -0.55
N THR A 149 -18.01 -12.76 -1.66
CA THR A 149 -17.90 -14.21 -1.92
C THR A 149 -16.46 -14.72 -1.82
N PHE A 150 -15.54 -13.91 -1.28
CA PHE A 150 -14.14 -14.30 -1.10
C PHE A 150 -14.07 -15.57 -0.26
N GLN A 151 -13.26 -16.53 -0.69
CA GLN A 151 -13.24 -17.88 -0.12
C GLN A 151 -12.42 -17.98 1.18
N TYR A 152 -11.53 -17.01 1.45
CA TYR A 152 -10.60 -17.01 2.58
C TYR A 152 -10.86 -15.87 3.57
N LYS A 153 -12.14 -15.59 3.88
CA LYS A 153 -12.51 -14.44 4.71
C LYS A 153 -11.90 -14.50 6.10
N ASP A 154 -12.00 -15.66 6.75
CA ASP A 154 -11.50 -15.85 8.12
C ASP A 154 -9.98 -15.65 8.17
N GLU A 155 -9.26 -16.14 7.16
CA GLU A 155 -7.82 -15.93 7.04
C GLU A 155 -7.46 -14.47 6.73
N ALA A 156 -8.25 -13.77 5.92
CA ALA A 156 -8.05 -12.36 5.62
C ALA A 156 -8.26 -11.49 6.87
N ASP A 157 -9.34 -11.73 7.62
CA ASP A 157 -9.65 -11.01 8.86
C ASP A 157 -8.57 -11.25 9.93
N PHE A 158 -8.10 -12.50 10.07
CA PHE A 158 -7.00 -12.83 10.96
C PHE A 158 -5.69 -12.14 10.52
N PHE A 159 -5.36 -12.23 9.23
CA PHE A 159 -4.17 -11.57 8.67
C PHE A 159 -4.20 -10.07 8.94
N TYR A 160 -5.34 -9.42 8.70
CA TYR A 160 -5.46 -7.99 8.87
C TYR A 160 -5.29 -7.59 10.34
N THR A 161 -5.88 -8.33 11.27
CA THR A 161 -5.71 -8.10 12.71
C THR A 161 -4.24 -8.16 13.12
N GLU A 162 -3.48 -9.13 12.62
CA GLU A 162 -2.04 -9.24 12.90
C GLU A 162 -1.22 -8.16 12.18
N PHE A 163 -1.65 -7.78 10.98
CA PHE A 163 -1.05 -6.69 10.21
C PHE A 163 -1.20 -5.35 10.95
N GLU A 164 -2.38 -5.04 11.46
CA GLU A 164 -2.65 -3.81 12.23
C GLU A 164 -1.75 -3.72 13.46
N LYS A 165 -1.66 -4.81 14.26
CA LYS A 165 -0.76 -4.87 15.43
C LYS A 165 0.68 -4.59 15.05
N LYS A 166 1.15 -5.15 13.93
CA LYS A 166 2.52 -4.94 13.45
C LYS A 166 2.74 -3.49 13.03
N VAL A 167 1.78 -2.88 12.35
CA VAL A 167 1.86 -1.47 11.95
C VAL A 167 1.87 -0.56 13.18
N GLU A 168 1.00 -0.82 14.16
CA GLU A 168 0.94 -0.08 15.43
C GLU A 168 2.27 -0.14 16.20
N LEU A 169 2.84 -1.33 16.36
CA LEU A 169 4.16 -1.51 16.98
C LEU A 169 5.25 -0.70 16.25
N ASN A 170 5.28 -0.73 14.92
CA ASN A 170 6.27 0.01 14.12
C ASN A 170 6.16 1.54 14.23
N ILE A 171 4.99 2.06 14.61
CA ILE A 171 4.82 3.48 14.87
C ILE A 171 5.30 3.81 16.29
N ASN A 172 4.95 2.98 17.27
CA ASN A 172 5.32 3.17 18.68
C ASN A 172 6.82 2.96 18.96
N ASP A 173 7.51 2.12 18.18
CA ASP A 173 8.96 1.86 18.33
C ASP A 173 9.86 2.99 17.81
N SER A 174 9.28 4.06 17.22
CA SER A 174 10.03 5.21 16.72
C SER A 174 10.60 6.14 17.81
N GLY A 175 10.38 5.81 19.09
CA GLY A 175 10.89 6.55 20.25
C GLY A 175 12.34 6.29 20.68
N GLN A 176 13.12 5.46 19.97
CA GLN A 176 14.52 5.16 20.34
C GLN A 176 15.57 5.46 19.26
N TYR A 177 15.34 6.44 18.39
CA TYR A 177 16.44 7.03 17.63
C TYR A 177 17.12 8.10 18.48
N ASN A 178 17.98 7.66 19.40
CA ASN A 178 19.03 8.52 19.93
C ASN A 178 19.94 8.89 18.75
N ASP A 179 19.67 10.05 18.14
CA ASP A 179 20.68 10.80 17.40
C ASP A 179 21.85 11.02 18.34
N LYS A 180 22.95 10.30 18.09
CA LYS A 180 24.27 10.74 18.56
C LYS A 180 25.07 11.21 17.35
N PRO A 181 25.77 12.35 17.52
CA PRO A 181 26.32 13.16 16.44
C PRO A 181 27.40 12.47 15.61
#